data_AF-A0A561VDJ7-F1
#
_entry.id   AF-A0A561VDJ7-F1
#
_cell.length_a   1.000
_cell.length_b   1.000
_cell.length_c   1.000
_cell.angle_alpha   90.00
_cell.angle_beta   90.00
_cell.angle_gamma   90.00
#
_symmetry.space_group_name_H-M   'P 1'
#
loop_
_entity.id
_entity.type
_entity.pdbx_description
1 polymer ?
#
loop_
_entity_poly.entity_id
_entity_poly.type
_entity_poly.pdbx_seq_one_letter_code
_entity_poly.pdbx_strand_id
1 'polypeptide(L)'
;MVLATIVVVLAGCGGGPSPRAWAASVCGALTPWRSEISKLTSSTDEQMTAQTTPAQAKENLVRLFGGAAQASEAARRKVEQAGIPETDNGEAISAGFRSSLGKMRDAYGRARDTIDGLGTGEPTVFYDGVRAAVETLNKEYDASALDTSKLNSEELKQAFDEVPECR
;
A
#
# COMPACT_ATOMS: atom_id res chain seq x y z
N MET A 1 29.30 -42.64 1.09
CA MET A 1 27.84 -42.54 1.29
C MET A 1 27.39 -41.20 0.77
N VAL A 2 26.84 -41.16 -0.45
CA VAL A 2 26.25 -39.93 -1.02
C VAL A 2 24.78 -39.93 -0.61
N LEU A 3 24.43 -39.10 0.37
CA LEU A 3 23.04 -38.86 0.77
C LEU A 3 22.43 -37.91 -0.26
N ALA A 4 21.73 -38.49 -1.24
CA ALA A 4 20.87 -37.75 -2.15
C ALA A 4 19.66 -37.23 -1.36
N THR A 5 19.70 -35.96 -0.98
CA THR A 5 18.53 -35.22 -0.49
C THR A 5 17.59 -34.98 -1.67
N ILE A 6 16.57 -35.84 -1.79
CA ILE A 6 15.44 -35.63 -2.68
C ILE A 6 14.61 -34.51 -2.06
N VAL A 7 14.78 -33.28 -2.56
CA VAL A 7 13.82 -32.19 -2.36
C VAL A 7 12.64 -32.50 -3.26
N VAL A 8 11.59 -33.08 -2.69
CA VAL A 8 10.31 -33.25 -3.39
C VAL A 8 9.68 -31.87 -3.51
N VAL A 9 9.88 -31.21 -4.66
CA VAL A 9 9.05 -30.08 -5.05
C VAL A 9 7.74 -30.66 -5.57
N LEU A 10 6.75 -30.78 -4.68
CA LEU A 10 5.37 -31.06 -5.08
C LEU A 10 4.85 -29.83 -5.84
N ALA A 11 5.11 -29.78 -7.14
CA ALA A 11 4.30 -28.99 -8.06
C ALA A 11 2.95 -29.69 -8.20
N GLY A 12 2.05 -29.44 -7.24
CA GLY A 12 0.64 -29.84 -7.32
C GLY A 12 -0.06 -29.04 -8.41
N CYS A 13 -0.54 -29.74 -9.45
CA CYS A 13 -1.44 -29.18 -10.44
C CYS A 13 -2.76 -28.74 -9.78
N GLY A 14 -3.05 -27.44 -9.78
CA GLY A 14 -4.37 -26.88 -9.46
C GLY A 14 -4.53 -26.19 -8.09
N GLY A 15 -3.47 -26.12 -7.29
CA GLY A 15 -3.46 -25.47 -5.97
C GLY A 15 -2.88 -24.05 -5.99
N GLY A 16 -3.37 -23.17 -5.12
CA GLY A 16 -2.81 -21.82 -4.92
C GLY A 16 -1.46 -21.85 -4.19
N PRO A 17 -0.79 -20.71 -3.94
CA PRO A 17 0.38 -20.70 -3.07
C PRO A 17 0.01 -21.10 -1.63
N SER A 18 0.96 -21.76 -0.95
CA SER A 18 0.84 -21.97 0.49
C SER A 18 0.75 -20.63 1.24
N PRO A 19 0.13 -20.59 2.43
CA PRO A 19 -0.01 -19.35 3.20
C PRO A 19 1.32 -18.66 3.47
N ARG A 20 2.39 -19.43 3.72
CA ARG A 20 3.75 -18.91 3.88
C ARG A 20 4.29 -18.24 2.60
N ALA A 21 4.16 -18.90 1.45
CA ALA A 21 4.64 -18.36 0.18
C ALA A 21 3.86 -17.11 -0.24
N TRP A 22 2.55 -17.11 0.02
CA TRP A 22 1.70 -15.96 -0.22
C TRP A 22 2.04 -14.79 0.71
N ALA A 23 2.21 -15.01 2.02
CA ALA A 23 2.59 -13.98 2.98
C ALA A 23 3.93 -13.32 2.60
N ALA A 24 4.95 -14.12 2.25
CA ALA A 24 6.24 -13.60 1.77
C ALA A 24 6.09 -12.72 0.52
N SER A 25 5.28 -13.16 -0.46
CA SER A 25 5.00 -12.40 -1.68
C SER A 25 4.29 -11.08 -1.39
N VAL A 26 3.27 -11.09 -0.52
CA VAL A 26 2.53 -9.90 -0.12
C VAL A 26 3.42 -8.93 0.65
N CYS A 27 4.23 -9.40 1.59
CA CYS A 27 5.12 -8.52 2.33
C CYS A 27 6.22 -7.93 1.45
N GLY A 28 6.83 -8.72 0.56
CA GLY A 28 7.75 -8.20 -0.45
C GLY A 28 7.10 -7.20 -1.41
N ALA A 29 5.81 -7.37 -1.73
CA ALA A 29 5.06 -6.39 -2.50
C ALA A 29 4.83 -5.07 -1.75
N LEU A 30 4.57 -5.15 -0.46
CA LEU A 30 4.26 -4.00 0.40
C LEU A 30 5.50 -3.23 0.86
N THR A 31 6.70 -3.82 0.90
CA THR A 31 7.92 -3.14 1.38
C THR A 31 8.25 -1.84 0.61
N PRO A 32 8.29 -1.82 -0.74
CA PRO A 32 8.49 -0.57 -1.47
C PRO A 32 7.36 0.44 -1.23
N TRP A 33 6.12 -0.03 -1.14
CA TRP A 33 4.97 0.82 -0.86
C TRP A 33 5.07 1.49 0.52
N ARG A 34 5.40 0.74 1.58
CA ARG A 34 5.62 1.28 2.93
C ARG A 34 6.73 2.33 2.96
N SER A 35 7.81 2.10 2.21
CA SER A 35 8.90 3.08 2.09
C SER A 35 8.41 4.38 1.45
N GLU A 36 7.60 4.29 0.38
CA GLU A 36 7.02 5.48 -0.26
C GLU A 36 6.02 6.22 0.65
N ILE A 37 5.16 5.50 1.37
CA ILE A 37 4.23 6.14 2.31
C ILE A 37 4.98 6.83 3.45
N SER A 38 6.05 6.22 3.98
CA SER A 38 6.88 6.85 5.02
C SER A 38 7.54 8.14 4.54
N LYS A 39 8.01 8.18 3.28
CA LYS A 39 8.57 9.40 2.68
C LYS A 39 7.51 10.48 2.52
N LEU A 40 6.28 10.10 2.19
CA LEU A 40 5.18 11.05 1.99
C LEU A 40 4.88 11.82 3.28
N THR A 41 4.83 11.15 4.43
CA THR A 41 4.58 11.82 5.72
C THR A 41 5.67 12.84 6.03
N SER A 42 6.95 12.45 5.95
CA SER A 42 8.06 13.38 6.25
C SER A 42 8.13 14.54 5.25
N SER A 43 7.94 14.27 3.95
CA SER A 43 8.08 15.30 2.92
C SER A 43 6.87 16.23 2.84
N THR A 44 5.67 15.80 3.21
CA THR A 44 4.49 16.69 3.25
C THR A 44 4.67 17.76 4.31
N ASP A 45 5.08 17.38 5.53
CA ASP A 45 5.36 18.34 6.60
C ASP A 45 6.47 19.32 6.22
N GLU A 46 7.53 18.84 5.55
CA GLU A 46 8.58 19.70 5.00
C GLU A 46 8.04 20.68 3.97
N GLN A 47 7.22 20.25 2.99
CA GLN A 47 6.65 21.16 1.99
C GLN A 47 5.69 22.20 2.60
N MET A 48 5.04 21.86 3.72
CA MET A 48 4.14 22.76 4.43
C MET A 48 4.86 23.78 5.32
N THR A 49 6.12 23.51 5.69
CA THR A 49 6.90 24.33 6.62
C THR A 49 8.12 25.00 6.00
N ALA A 50 8.56 24.54 4.83
CA ALA A 50 9.65 25.13 4.07
C ALA A 50 9.27 26.50 3.50
N GLN A 51 10.27 27.38 3.32
CA GLN A 51 10.11 28.66 2.61
C GLN A 51 10.00 28.47 1.08
N THR A 52 9.14 27.55 0.63
CA THR A 52 8.85 27.34 -0.79
C THR A 52 7.67 28.21 -1.23
N THR A 53 7.69 28.62 -2.50
CA THR A 53 6.53 29.30 -3.09
C THR A 53 5.35 28.32 -3.21
N PRO A 54 4.08 28.77 -3.17
CA PRO A 54 2.92 27.90 -3.37
C PRO A 54 2.98 27.08 -4.67
N ALA A 55 3.56 27.64 -5.74
CA ALA A 55 3.74 26.92 -7.01
C ALA A 55 4.72 25.74 -6.89
N GLN A 56 5.86 25.94 -6.23
CA GLN A 56 6.82 24.87 -5.98
C GLN A 56 6.28 23.81 -5.02
N ALA A 57 5.59 24.25 -3.95
CA ALA A 57 4.94 23.34 -3.02
C ALA A 57 3.89 22.48 -3.74
N LYS A 58 3.06 23.09 -4.61
CA LYS A 58 2.09 22.37 -5.44
C LYS A 58 2.73 21.29 -6.28
N GLU A 59 3.75 21.63 -7.07
CA GLU A 59 4.45 20.66 -7.93
C GLU A 59 5.00 19.48 -7.13
N ASN A 60 5.66 19.77 -6.01
CA ASN A 60 6.23 18.75 -5.15
C ASN A 60 5.16 17.86 -4.52
N LEU A 61 4.08 18.44 -3.98
CA LEU A 61 3.00 17.69 -3.37
C LEU A 61 2.27 16.82 -4.41
N VAL A 62 1.95 17.36 -5.59
CA VAL A 62 1.33 16.59 -6.69
C VAL A 62 2.19 15.38 -7.05
N ARG A 63 3.51 15.56 -7.16
CA ARG A 63 4.45 14.46 -7.41
C ARG A 63 4.48 13.44 -6.27
N LEU A 64 4.49 13.89 -5.01
CA LEU A 64 4.50 13.01 -3.83
C LEU A 64 3.23 12.15 -3.76
N PHE A 65 2.04 12.77 -3.80
CA PHE A 65 0.77 12.06 -3.77
C PHE A 65 0.57 11.15 -4.99
N GLY A 66 1.02 11.59 -6.17
CA GLY A 66 1.04 10.76 -7.38
C GLY A 66 1.94 9.53 -7.24
N GLY A 67 3.09 9.67 -6.58
CA GLY A 67 4.00 8.56 -6.27
C GLY A 67 3.37 7.53 -5.33
N ALA A 68 2.70 7.98 -4.27
CA ALA A 68 1.99 7.10 -3.33
C ALA A 68 0.81 6.37 -3.98
N ALA A 69 0.06 7.03 -4.87
CA ALA A 69 -1.00 6.39 -5.64
C ALA A 69 -0.43 5.26 -6.54
N GLN A 70 0.65 5.53 -7.26
CA GLN A 70 1.32 4.54 -8.11
C GLN A 70 1.90 3.38 -7.30
N ALA A 71 2.53 3.65 -6.17
CA ALA A 71 3.07 2.62 -5.28
C ALA A 71 1.96 1.71 -4.74
N SER A 72 0.81 2.28 -4.38
CA SER A 72 -0.36 1.53 -3.92
C SER A 72 -0.92 0.62 -5.02
N GLU A 73 -1.02 1.11 -6.26
CA GLU A 73 -1.44 0.29 -7.40
C GLU A 73 -0.41 -0.81 -7.74
N ALA A 74 0.88 -0.52 -7.65
CA ALA A 74 1.93 -1.51 -7.88
C ALA A 74 1.87 -2.64 -6.83
N ALA A 75 1.67 -2.30 -5.56
CA ALA A 75 1.43 -3.27 -4.51
C ALA A 75 0.16 -4.10 -4.79
N ARG A 76 -0.95 -3.45 -5.17
CA ARG A 76 -2.22 -4.13 -5.51
C ARG A 76 -2.02 -5.18 -6.60
N ARG A 77 -1.32 -4.83 -7.68
CA ARG A 77 -1.02 -5.74 -8.80
C ARG A 77 -0.14 -6.91 -8.38
N LYS A 78 0.83 -6.68 -7.49
CA LYS A 78 1.67 -7.77 -6.96
C LYS A 78 0.87 -8.72 -6.07
N VAL A 79 -0.06 -8.23 -5.26
CA VAL A 79 -0.99 -9.09 -4.49
C VAL A 79 -1.87 -9.90 -5.44
N GLU A 80 -2.37 -9.28 -6.51
CA GLU A 80 -3.14 -9.98 -7.55
C GLU A 80 -2.31 -11.07 -8.24
N GLN A 81 -1.04 -10.80 -8.57
CA GLN A 81 -0.11 -11.78 -9.14
C GLN A 81 0.25 -12.89 -8.16
N ALA A 82 0.30 -12.61 -6.86
CA ALA A 82 0.50 -13.63 -5.83
C ALA A 82 -0.67 -14.62 -5.77
N GLY A 83 -1.85 -14.27 -6.28
CA GLY A 83 -2.99 -15.16 -6.36
C GLY A 83 -3.74 -15.32 -5.03
N ILE A 84 -4.35 -16.48 -4.84
CA ILE A 84 -5.21 -16.82 -3.70
C ILE A 84 -4.46 -17.81 -2.81
N PRO A 85 -4.21 -17.50 -1.53
CA PRO A 85 -3.54 -18.44 -0.63
C PRO A 85 -4.40 -19.67 -0.36
N GLU A 86 -3.76 -20.83 -0.24
CA GLU A 86 -4.40 -22.09 0.18
C GLU A 86 -4.69 -22.06 1.68
N THR A 87 -5.74 -21.35 2.08
CA THR A 87 -6.19 -21.27 3.47
C THR A 87 -7.68 -20.99 3.51
N ASP A 88 -8.28 -21.17 4.69
CA ASP A 88 -9.67 -20.80 4.93
C ASP A 88 -9.89 -19.33 4.57
N ASN A 89 -10.91 -19.07 3.73
CA ASN A 89 -11.25 -17.75 3.22
C ASN A 89 -10.16 -17.08 2.36
N GLY A 90 -9.25 -17.84 1.74
CA GLY A 90 -8.17 -17.30 0.90
C GLY A 90 -8.63 -16.30 -0.17
N GLU A 91 -9.78 -16.55 -0.82
CA GLU A 91 -10.37 -15.61 -1.79
C GLU A 91 -10.74 -14.27 -1.16
N ALA A 92 -11.42 -14.30 -0.02
CA ALA A 92 -11.82 -13.10 0.71
C ALA A 92 -10.60 -12.32 1.22
N ILE A 93 -9.55 -13.04 1.65
CA ILE A 93 -8.27 -12.46 2.06
C ILE A 93 -7.61 -11.74 0.88
N SER A 94 -7.38 -12.43 -0.23
CA SER A 94 -6.76 -11.84 -1.43
C SER A 94 -7.58 -10.66 -1.98
N ALA A 95 -8.91 -10.78 -2.01
CA ALA A 95 -9.80 -9.69 -2.40
C ALA A 95 -9.74 -8.50 -1.42
N GLY A 96 -9.68 -8.75 -0.11
CA GLY A 96 -9.54 -7.73 0.92
C GLY A 96 -8.28 -6.91 0.75
N PHE A 97 -7.12 -7.57 0.55
CA PHE A 97 -5.85 -6.87 0.34
C PHE A 97 -5.87 -6.02 -0.92
N ARG A 98 -6.38 -6.57 -2.04
CA ARG A 98 -6.53 -5.81 -3.29
C ARG A 98 -7.49 -4.63 -3.16
N SER A 99 -8.58 -4.81 -2.42
CA SER A 99 -9.58 -3.76 -2.19
C SER A 99 -8.99 -2.60 -1.37
N SER A 100 -8.33 -2.90 -0.25
CA SER A 100 -7.69 -1.86 0.57
C SER A 100 -6.61 -1.11 -0.21
N LEU A 101 -5.72 -1.81 -0.92
CA LEU A 101 -4.69 -1.15 -1.74
C LEU A 101 -5.30 -0.31 -2.88
N GLY A 102 -6.43 -0.76 -3.45
CA GLY A 102 -7.19 0.03 -4.43
C GLY A 102 -7.78 1.31 -3.83
N LYS A 103 -8.40 1.22 -2.64
CA LYS A 103 -8.90 2.39 -1.92
C LYS A 103 -7.77 3.36 -1.56
N MET A 104 -6.61 2.86 -1.13
CA MET A 104 -5.42 3.68 -0.86
C MET A 104 -4.96 4.43 -2.12
N ARG A 105 -4.84 3.72 -3.26
CA ARG A 105 -4.52 4.34 -4.55
C ARG A 105 -5.48 5.48 -4.86
N ASP A 106 -6.78 5.23 -4.71
CA ASP A 106 -7.81 6.22 -5.04
C ASP A 106 -7.78 7.43 -4.10
N ALA A 107 -7.53 7.22 -2.82
CA ALA A 107 -7.39 8.30 -1.83
C ALA A 107 -6.18 9.20 -2.14
N TYR A 108 -5.00 8.60 -2.38
CA TYR A 108 -3.82 9.36 -2.81
C TYR A 108 -4.03 10.07 -4.14
N GLY A 109 -4.70 9.42 -5.10
CA GLY A 109 -5.07 10.02 -6.38
C GLY A 109 -5.97 11.25 -6.21
N ARG A 110 -7.00 11.16 -5.38
CA ARG A 110 -7.89 12.29 -5.07
C ARG A 110 -7.17 13.43 -4.36
N ALA A 111 -6.27 13.13 -3.42
CA ALA A 111 -5.45 14.16 -2.77
C ALA A 111 -4.55 14.88 -3.78
N ARG A 112 -3.89 14.12 -4.68
CA ARG A 112 -3.12 14.68 -5.80
C ARG A 112 -3.98 15.62 -6.65
N ASP A 113 -5.12 15.14 -7.14
CA ASP A 113 -5.99 15.90 -8.05
C ASP A 113 -6.55 17.16 -7.37
N THR A 114 -6.91 17.07 -6.09
CA THR A 114 -7.36 18.22 -5.30
C THR A 114 -6.27 19.29 -5.22
N ILE A 115 -5.03 18.91 -4.87
CA ILE A 115 -3.90 19.83 -4.74
C ILE A 115 -3.52 20.42 -6.11
N ASP A 116 -3.56 19.61 -7.17
CA ASP A 116 -3.33 20.07 -8.54
C ASP A 116 -4.39 21.08 -9.02
N GLY A 117 -5.61 21.00 -8.47
CA GLY A 117 -6.67 21.96 -8.72
C GLY A 117 -6.52 23.31 -7.98
N LEU A 118 -5.63 23.42 -6.99
CA LEU A 118 -5.49 24.64 -6.20
C LEU A 118 -4.80 25.76 -6.97
N GLY A 119 -5.31 26.99 -6.76
CA GLY A 119 -4.64 28.21 -7.18
C GLY A 119 -3.46 28.55 -6.27
N THR A 120 -2.41 29.16 -6.84
CA THR A 120 -1.16 29.49 -6.12
C THR A 120 -0.98 30.99 -5.88
N GLY A 121 -1.99 31.80 -6.23
CA GLY A 121 -1.94 33.27 -6.13
C GLY A 121 -2.12 33.81 -4.72
N GLU A 122 -2.79 33.05 -3.85
CA GLU A 122 -3.06 33.41 -2.46
C GLU A 122 -2.47 32.31 -1.55
N PRO A 123 -1.29 32.54 -0.92
CA PRO A 123 -0.59 31.49 -0.17
C PRO A 123 -1.43 30.84 0.94
N THR A 124 -2.18 31.65 1.71
CA THR A 124 -3.03 31.13 2.80
C THR A 124 -4.09 30.18 2.26
N VAL A 125 -4.79 30.57 1.18
CA VAL A 125 -5.83 29.76 0.54
C VAL A 125 -5.25 28.46 -0.03
N PHE A 126 -4.07 28.53 -0.64
CA PHE A 126 -3.36 27.34 -1.13
C PHE A 126 -3.08 26.35 0.01
N TYR A 127 -2.43 26.80 1.09
CA TYR A 127 -2.05 25.90 2.18
C TYR A 127 -3.24 25.41 3.00
N ASP A 128 -4.33 26.17 3.11
CA ASP A 128 -5.61 25.70 3.66
C ASP A 128 -6.21 24.58 2.80
N GLY A 129 -6.19 24.74 1.48
CA GLY A 129 -6.64 23.72 0.54
C GLY A 129 -5.81 22.43 0.63
N VAL A 130 -4.49 22.55 0.77
CA VAL A 130 -3.60 21.39 0.98
C VAL A 130 -3.94 20.67 2.29
N ARG A 131 -4.12 21.40 3.41
CA ARG A 131 -4.55 20.81 4.69
C ARG A 131 -5.87 20.03 4.56
N ALA A 132 -6.87 20.63 3.92
CA ALA A 132 -8.17 19.98 3.71
C ALA A 132 -8.07 18.70 2.86
N ALA A 133 -7.21 18.70 1.84
CA ALA A 133 -6.94 17.51 1.03
C ALA A 133 -6.29 16.39 1.87
N VAL A 134 -5.30 16.73 2.70
CA VAL A 134 -4.62 15.79 3.60
C VAL A 134 -5.56 15.25 4.68
N GLU A 135 -6.41 16.10 5.27
CA GLU A 135 -7.42 15.66 6.23
C GLU A 135 -8.42 14.67 5.62
N THR A 136 -8.84 14.92 4.37
CA THR A 136 -9.72 14.01 3.63
C THR A 136 -9.02 12.69 3.36
N LEU A 137 -7.76 12.74 2.90
CA LEU A 137 -6.93 11.55 2.71
C LEU A 137 -6.82 10.72 3.99
N ASN A 138 -6.55 11.33 5.15
CA ASN A 138 -6.42 10.60 6.41
C ASN A 138 -7.72 9.86 6.77
N LYS A 139 -8.88 10.49 6.59
CA LYS A 139 -10.18 9.83 6.81
C LYS A 139 -10.39 8.65 5.86
N GLU A 140 -10.02 8.80 4.60
CA GLU A 140 -10.13 7.72 3.60
C GLU A 140 -9.14 6.59 3.86
N TYR A 141 -7.93 6.93 4.29
CA TYR A 141 -6.89 5.99 4.70
C TYR A 141 -7.38 5.11 5.85
N ASP A 142 -7.92 5.72 6.92
CA ASP A 142 -8.50 4.99 8.05
C ASP A 142 -9.66 4.10 7.64
N ALA A 143 -10.55 4.59 6.77
CA ALA A 143 -11.68 3.82 6.25
C ALA A 143 -11.29 2.70 5.27
N SER A 144 -10.06 2.75 4.74
CA SER A 144 -9.51 1.76 3.83
C SER A 144 -8.69 0.68 4.53
N ALA A 145 -8.44 0.81 5.84
CA ALA A 145 -7.83 -0.26 6.63
C ALA A 145 -8.62 -1.57 6.43
N LEU A 146 -7.90 -2.67 6.19
CA LEU A 146 -8.54 -3.98 6.11
C LEU A 146 -9.20 -4.28 7.46
N ASP A 147 -10.48 -4.66 7.43
CA ASP A 147 -11.12 -5.30 8.56
C ASP A 147 -10.57 -6.73 8.70
N THR A 148 -9.45 -6.85 9.43
CA THR A 148 -8.76 -8.13 9.65
C THR A 148 -9.56 -9.09 10.53
N SER A 149 -10.59 -8.62 11.23
CA SER A 149 -11.46 -9.47 12.06
C SER A 149 -12.25 -10.49 11.23
N LYS A 150 -12.47 -10.20 9.94
CA LYS A 150 -13.16 -11.09 8.99
C LYS A 150 -12.21 -11.97 8.18
N LEU A 151 -10.90 -11.80 8.36
CA LEU A 151 -9.84 -12.47 7.60
C LEU A 151 -9.04 -13.44 8.47
N ASN A 152 -9.62 -13.86 9.60
CA ASN A 152 -8.98 -14.68 10.61
C ASN A 152 -8.69 -16.11 10.10
N SER A 153 -7.53 -16.29 9.48
CA SER A 153 -6.85 -17.58 9.34
C SER A 153 -5.65 -17.62 10.30
N GLU A 154 -5.63 -18.57 11.24
CA GLU A 154 -4.52 -18.71 12.19
C GLU A 154 -3.21 -19.06 11.48
N GLU A 155 -3.29 -19.95 10.48
CA GLU A 155 -2.14 -20.34 9.65
C GLU A 155 -1.56 -19.14 8.89
N LEU A 156 -2.43 -18.29 8.32
CA LEU A 156 -1.95 -17.11 7.61
C LEU A 156 -1.36 -16.06 8.55
N LYS A 157 -1.93 -15.87 9.75
CA LYS A 157 -1.34 -14.98 10.77
C LYS A 157 0.06 -15.44 11.15
N GLN A 158 0.21 -16.72 11.46
CA GLN A 158 1.52 -17.30 11.77
C GLN A 158 2.50 -17.13 10.60
N ALA A 159 2.04 -17.30 9.36
CA ALA A 159 2.86 -17.04 8.18
C ALA A 159 3.36 -15.58 8.11
N PHE A 160 2.50 -14.59 8.34
CA PHE A 160 2.91 -13.18 8.35
C PHE A 160 3.92 -12.86 9.47
N ASP A 161 3.82 -13.50 10.64
CA ASP A 161 4.75 -13.28 11.76
C ASP A 161 6.13 -13.94 11.55
N GLU A 162 6.17 -15.06 10.81
CA GLU A 162 7.37 -15.87 10.62
C GLU A 162 8.21 -15.51 9.39
N VAL A 163 7.60 -14.92 8.35
CA VAL A 163 8.34 -14.64 7.11
C VAL A 163 9.23 -13.40 7.26
N PRO A 164 10.52 -13.47 6.89
CA PRO A 164 11.46 -12.35 7.04
C PRO A 164 11.04 -11.08 6.30
N GLU A 165 10.32 -11.21 5.18
CA GLU A 165 9.89 -10.09 4.35
C GLU A 165 8.88 -9.16 5.04
N CYS A 166 8.21 -9.63 6.11
CA CYS A 166 7.28 -8.83 6.90
C CYS A 166 7.94 -8.09 8.07
N ARG A 167 9.27 -8.24 8.26
CA ARG A 167 10.03 -7.64 9.37
C ARG A 167 10.74 -6.35 8.99
#